data_AF-A0A2N9Y6N0-F1
#
_entry.id   AF-A0A2N9Y6N0-F1
#
_cell.length_a   1.000
_cell.length_b   1.000
_cell.length_c   1.000
_cell.angle_alpha   90.00
_cell.angle_beta   90.00
_cell.angle_gamma   90.00
#
_symmetry.space_group_name_H-M   'P 1'
#
loop_
_entity.id
_entity.type
_entity.pdbx_description
1 polymer ?
#
loop_
_entity_poly.entity_id
_entity_poly.type
_entity_poly.pdbx_seq_one_letter_code
_entity_poly.pdbx_strand_id
1 'polypeptide(L)'
;MTTKPIYSQEWNSLKEADHEFMVSKHNFRKTNDFFKQILSALNFEKGITQQKIALKLIRDEHFSDSELEILIPIIINIAVDGNIDNLPSAREVLFNNALNSNDIVRKKLISMFDDFLSSEDDWIYMRLSELLIFLNYNDLRKRLIDKCKNSTDENILDVYTTFLQDYGWL
;
A
#
# COMPACT_ATOMS: atom_id res chain seq x y z
N MET A 1 -31.81 -27.60 23.60
CA MET A 1 -31.50 -28.23 22.30
C MET A 1 -30.21 -27.62 21.79
N THR A 2 -29.14 -28.40 21.67
CA THR A 2 -27.92 -27.98 20.98
C THR A 2 -28.04 -28.40 19.53
N THR A 3 -28.37 -27.47 18.64
CA THR A 3 -28.31 -27.70 17.20
C THR A 3 -26.85 -27.92 16.81
N LYS A 4 -26.50 -29.15 16.42
CA LYS A 4 -25.18 -29.40 15.83
C LYS A 4 -25.06 -28.54 14.57
N PRO A 5 -23.95 -27.84 14.36
CA PRO A 5 -23.74 -27.10 13.13
C PRO A 5 -23.78 -28.06 11.94
N ILE A 6 -24.48 -27.68 10.87
CA ILE A 6 -24.48 -28.41 9.60
C ILE A 6 -23.49 -27.66 8.70
N TYR A 7 -22.36 -28.29 8.39
CA TYR A 7 -21.34 -27.75 7.50
C TYR A 7 -21.34 -28.53 6.19
N SER A 8 -21.27 -27.82 5.06
CA SER A 8 -21.10 -28.46 3.76
C SER A 8 -19.68 -29.04 3.61
N GLN A 9 -19.47 -29.85 2.57
CA GLN A 9 -18.14 -30.36 2.25
C GLN A 9 -17.17 -29.21 1.92
N GLU A 10 -17.64 -28.21 1.17
CA GLU A 10 -16.86 -27.03 0.79
C GLU A 10 -16.46 -26.20 2.02
N TRP A 11 -17.35 -26.07 3.01
CA TRP A 11 -17.01 -25.40 4.27
C TRP A 11 -15.88 -26.12 5.02
N ASN A 12 -15.92 -27.46 5.06
CA ASN A 12 -14.88 -28.25 5.70
C ASN A 12 -13.55 -28.13 4.94
N SER A 13 -13.57 -28.18 3.60
CA SER A 13 -12.39 -27.95 2.76
C SER A 13 -11.79 -26.55 2.96
N LEU A 14 -12.63 -25.52 3.09
CA LEU A 14 -12.17 -24.16 3.36
C LEU A 14 -11.47 -24.05 4.71
N LYS A 15 -12.04 -24.67 5.75
CA LYS A 15 -11.44 -24.71 7.10
C LYS A 15 -10.09 -25.43 7.11
N GLU A 16 -9.98 -26.55 6.39
CA GLU A 16 -8.72 -27.31 6.26
C GLU A 16 -7.66 -26.48 5.54
N ALA A 17 -8.02 -25.86 4.40
CA ALA A 17 -7.12 -24.99 3.65
C ALA A 17 -6.64 -23.78 4.46
N ASP A 18 -7.53 -23.15 5.24
CA ASP A 18 -7.16 -22.05 6.14
C ASP A 18 -6.16 -22.51 7.21
N HIS A 19 -6.39 -23.67 7.81
CA HIS A 19 -5.46 -24.24 8.79
C HIS A 19 -4.08 -24.52 8.18
N GLU A 20 -4.02 -25.16 7.02
CA GLU A 20 -2.76 -25.44 6.31
C GLU A 20 -2.03 -24.16 5.90
N PHE A 21 -2.78 -23.14 5.46
CA PHE A 21 -2.22 -21.84 5.13
C PHE A 21 -1.61 -21.17 6.37
N MET A 22 -2.31 -21.17 7.50
CA MET A 22 -1.80 -20.61 8.75
C MET A 22 -0.54 -21.32 9.25
N VAL A 23 -0.50 -22.66 9.17
CA VAL A 23 0.69 -23.45 9.50
C VAL A 23 1.86 -23.10 8.58
N SER A 24 1.61 -23.01 7.27
CA SER A 24 2.63 -22.66 6.28
C SER A 24 3.17 -21.25 6.50
N LYS A 25 2.29 -20.27 6.76
CA LYS A 25 2.65 -18.90 7.10
C LYS A 25 3.52 -18.85 8.36
N HIS A 26 3.14 -19.56 9.42
CA HIS A 26 3.92 -19.64 10.66
C HIS A 26 5.31 -20.24 10.45
N ASN A 27 5.41 -21.31 9.66
CA ASN A 27 6.70 -21.93 9.34
C ASN A 27 7.56 -21.03 8.47
N PHE A 28 6.97 -20.33 7.51
CA PHE A 28 7.66 -19.36 6.66
C PHE A 28 8.30 -18.22 7.46
N ARG A 29 7.59 -17.67 8.46
CA ARG A 29 8.13 -16.65 9.38
C ARG A 29 9.40 -17.08 10.11
N LYS A 30 9.59 -18.38 10.35
CA LYS A 30 10.74 -18.93 11.07
C LYS A 30 11.97 -19.15 10.19
N THR A 31 11.86 -18.90 8.89
CA THR A 31 12.99 -19.05 7.98
C THR A 31 14.00 -17.92 8.19
N ASN A 32 15.30 -18.24 8.14
CA ASN A 32 16.38 -17.25 8.36
C ASN A 32 16.38 -16.13 7.31
N ASP A 33 15.78 -16.36 6.15
CA ASP A 33 15.71 -15.40 5.05
C ASP A 33 14.30 -14.81 4.86
N PHE A 34 13.43 -14.88 5.88
CA PHE A 34 12.05 -14.36 5.80
C PHE A 34 11.99 -12.93 5.25
N PHE A 35 12.70 -11.99 5.88
CA PHE A 35 12.72 -10.59 5.44
C PHE A 35 13.27 -10.41 4.02
N LYS A 36 14.35 -11.13 3.67
CA LYS A 36 14.93 -11.07 2.32
C LYS A 36 13.96 -11.58 1.25
N GLN A 37 13.20 -12.64 1.56
CA GLN A 37 12.19 -13.17 0.65
C GLN A 37 11.01 -12.22 0.47
N ILE A 38 10.59 -11.52 1.54
CA ILE A 38 9.60 -10.43 1.44
C ILE A 38 10.11 -9.32 0.51
N LEU A 39 11.35 -8.85 0.72
CA LEU A 39 11.94 -7.82 -0.15
C LEU A 39 12.05 -8.28 -1.61
N SER A 40 12.45 -9.53 -1.83
CA SER A 40 12.53 -10.09 -3.18
C SER A 40 11.16 -10.18 -3.83
N ALA A 41 10.12 -10.55 -3.08
CA ALA A 41 8.76 -10.64 -3.58
C ALA A 41 8.14 -9.27 -3.90
N LEU A 42 8.43 -8.23 -3.10
CA LEU A 42 7.97 -6.87 -3.37
C LEU A 42 8.59 -6.28 -4.65
N ASN A 43 9.87 -6.54 -4.89
CA ASN A 43 10.62 -6.00 -6.03
C ASN A 43 10.56 -6.86 -7.29
N PHE A 44 9.83 -7.98 -7.29
CA PHE A 44 9.76 -8.84 -8.45
C PHE A 44 8.75 -8.29 -9.47
N GLU A 45 9.25 -7.60 -10.50
CA GLU A 45 8.45 -6.89 -11.53
C GLU A 45 7.36 -7.76 -12.18
N LYS A 46 7.63 -9.05 -12.39
CA LYS A 46 6.68 -10.00 -13.01
C LYS A 46 5.81 -10.74 -11.99
N GLY A 47 5.97 -10.43 -10.70
CA GLY A 47 5.42 -11.17 -9.59
C GLY A 47 4.22 -10.51 -8.94
N ILE A 48 3.17 -10.17 -9.69
CA ILE A 48 1.98 -9.49 -9.13
C ILE A 48 1.43 -10.28 -7.93
N THR A 49 1.32 -11.61 -8.06
CA THR A 49 0.86 -12.50 -6.98
C THR A 49 1.84 -12.54 -5.81
N GLN A 50 3.15 -12.59 -6.07
CA GLN A 50 4.19 -12.60 -5.04
C GLN A 50 4.19 -11.30 -4.25
N GLN A 51 4.11 -10.15 -4.94
CA GLN A 51 4.00 -8.83 -4.32
C GLN A 51 2.72 -8.74 -3.48
N LYS A 52 1.58 -9.24 -3.99
CA LYS A 52 0.32 -9.29 -3.23
C LYS A 52 0.42 -10.13 -1.96
N ILE A 53 1.06 -11.30 -2.04
CA ILE A 53 1.30 -12.16 -0.86
C ILE A 53 2.21 -11.43 0.13
N ALA A 54 3.29 -10.80 -0.33
CA ALA A 54 4.20 -10.04 0.51
C ALA A 54 3.50 -8.88 1.22
N LEU A 55 2.67 -8.10 0.53
CA LEU A 55 1.89 -7.02 1.13
C LEU A 55 0.91 -7.53 2.20
N LYS A 56 0.21 -8.65 1.94
CA LYS A 56 -0.66 -9.28 2.94
C LYS A 56 0.11 -9.75 4.17
N LEU A 57 1.30 -10.34 3.97
CA LEU A 57 2.16 -10.67 5.08
C LEU A 57 2.54 -9.40 5.84
N ILE A 58 3.04 -8.35 5.18
CA ILE A 58 3.42 -7.10 5.87
C ILE A 58 2.27 -6.49 6.68
N ARG A 59 1.05 -6.53 6.15
CA ARG A 59 -0.15 -6.07 6.85
C ARG A 59 -0.44 -6.85 8.13
N ASP A 60 -0.27 -8.17 8.10
CA ASP A 60 -0.68 -9.09 9.17
C ASP A 60 0.43 -9.32 10.22
N GLU A 61 1.61 -8.75 10.03
CA GLU A 61 2.81 -8.97 10.87
C GLU A 61 3.26 -7.67 11.54
N HIS A 62 4.06 -7.81 12.59
CA HIS A 62 4.77 -6.69 13.18
C HIS A 62 6.23 -6.69 12.74
N PHE A 63 6.62 -5.66 11.99
CA PHE A 63 8.00 -5.40 11.58
C PHE A 63 8.62 -4.35 12.50
N SER A 64 9.92 -4.48 12.76
CA SER A 64 10.68 -3.48 13.51
C SER A 64 10.78 -2.16 12.74
N ASP A 65 11.02 -1.05 13.44
CA ASP A 65 11.25 0.24 12.79
C ASP A 65 12.36 0.18 11.74
N SER A 66 13.46 -0.54 12.02
CA SER A 66 14.56 -0.72 11.06
C SER A 66 14.15 -1.46 9.78
N GLU A 67 13.22 -2.41 9.89
CA GLU A 67 12.68 -3.11 8.71
C GLU A 67 11.68 -2.23 7.96
N LEU A 68 10.85 -1.48 8.69
CA LEU A 68 9.90 -0.53 8.11
C LEU A 68 10.62 0.60 7.37
N GLU A 69 11.74 1.10 7.87
CA GLU A 69 12.58 2.09 7.18
C GLU A 69 13.01 1.64 5.76
N ILE A 70 13.12 0.31 5.55
CA ILE A 70 13.43 -0.30 4.25
C ILE A 70 12.16 -0.59 3.45
N LEU A 71 11.12 -1.14 4.09
CA LEU A 71 9.89 -1.57 3.42
C LEU A 71 9.04 -0.41 2.94
N ILE A 72 8.87 0.64 3.76
CA ILE A 72 7.92 1.72 3.51
C ILE A 72 8.18 2.45 2.18
N PRO A 73 9.42 2.82 1.80
CA PRO A 73 9.68 3.43 0.49
C PRO A 73 9.23 2.54 -0.68
N ILE A 74 9.47 1.23 -0.60
CA ILE A 74 9.06 0.27 -1.64
C ILE A 74 7.54 0.22 -1.73
N ILE A 75 6.85 0.20 -0.58
CA ILE A 75 5.39 0.14 -0.53
C ILE A 75 4.76 1.45 -1.02
N ILE A 76 5.38 2.61 -0.74
CA ILE A 76 4.96 3.91 -1.29
C ILE A 76 5.05 3.87 -2.82
N ASN A 77 6.17 3.40 -3.38
CA ASN A 77 6.29 3.23 -4.83
C ASN A 77 5.21 2.32 -5.40
N ILE A 78 4.93 1.18 -4.75
CA ILE A 78 3.83 0.30 -5.17
C ILE A 78 2.49 1.03 -5.11
N ALA A 79 2.21 1.82 -4.07
CA ALA A 79 0.93 2.51 -3.90
C ALA A 79 0.69 3.68 -4.87
N VAL A 80 1.76 4.22 -5.49
CA VAL A 80 1.71 5.37 -6.39
C VAL A 80 1.97 4.97 -7.85
N ASP A 81 3.02 4.20 -8.12
CA ASP A 81 3.49 3.85 -9.46
C ASP A 81 3.43 2.33 -9.74
N GLY A 82 2.91 1.55 -8.79
CA GLY A 82 2.82 0.10 -8.93
C GLY A 82 1.70 -0.39 -9.85
N ASN A 83 1.55 -1.72 -9.88
CA ASN A 83 0.45 -2.38 -10.58
C ASN A 83 -0.90 -2.09 -9.90
N ILE A 84 -1.93 -1.80 -10.69
CA ILE A 84 -3.27 -1.43 -10.23
C ILE A 84 -3.89 -2.45 -9.25
N ASP A 85 -3.61 -3.74 -9.44
CA ASP A 85 -4.17 -4.83 -8.62
C ASP A 85 -3.62 -4.84 -7.18
N ASN A 86 -2.46 -4.21 -6.96
CA ASN A 86 -1.75 -4.20 -5.69
C ASN A 86 -1.81 -2.85 -4.97
N LEU A 87 -2.25 -1.76 -5.64
CA LEU A 87 -2.38 -0.44 -5.00
C LEU A 87 -3.22 -0.49 -3.72
N PRO A 88 -4.41 -1.14 -3.68
CA PRO A 88 -5.23 -1.15 -2.47
C PRO A 88 -4.53 -1.84 -1.30
N SER A 89 -3.82 -2.94 -1.55
CA SER A 89 -3.06 -3.66 -0.52
C SER A 89 -1.87 -2.86 -0.03
N ALA A 90 -1.18 -2.14 -0.91
CA ALA A 90 -0.07 -1.26 -0.51
C ALA A 90 -0.56 -0.09 0.35
N ARG A 91 -1.67 0.56 -0.04
CA ARG A 91 -2.30 1.63 0.73
C ARG A 91 -2.73 1.16 2.12
N GLU A 92 -3.34 -0.02 2.22
CA GLU A 92 -3.74 -0.63 3.50
C GLU A 92 -2.53 -0.83 4.43
N VAL A 93 -1.41 -1.34 3.90
CA VAL A 93 -0.17 -1.48 4.67
C VAL A 93 0.35 -0.12 5.16
N LEU A 94 0.35 0.90 4.30
CA LEU A 94 0.79 2.25 4.68
C LEU A 94 -0.11 2.84 5.76
N PHE A 95 -1.42 2.70 5.64
CA PHE A 95 -2.38 3.20 6.65
C PHE A 95 -2.17 2.54 8.01
N ASN A 96 -2.01 1.22 8.06
CA ASN A 96 -1.74 0.50 9.31
C ASN A 96 -0.44 0.94 9.98
N ASN A 97 0.53 1.43 9.20
CA ASN A 97 1.82 1.90 9.71
C ASN A 97 1.90 3.43 9.87
N ALA A 98 0.92 4.19 9.40
CA ALA A 98 0.95 5.66 9.43
C ALA A 98 0.82 6.24 10.84
N LEU A 99 0.24 5.48 11.78
CA LEU A 99 0.06 5.89 13.17
C LEU A 99 1.20 5.40 14.08
N ASN A 100 2.32 4.94 13.52
CA ASN A 100 3.45 4.48 14.32
C ASN A 100 4.16 5.66 15.03
N SER A 101 4.82 5.36 16.16
CA SER A 101 5.45 6.38 17.02
C SER A 101 6.56 7.18 16.33
N ASN A 102 7.13 6.65 15.25
CA ASN A 102 8.26 7.24 14.54
C ASN A 102 7.86 7.98 13.26
N ASP A 103 6.57 7.97 12.89
CA ASP A 103 6.03 8.67 11.72
C ASP A 103 6.78 8.32 10.41
N ILE A 104 7.18 7.05 10.26
CA ILE A 104 8.06 6.58 9.18
C ILE A 104 7.39 6.80 7.83
N VAL A 105 6.10 6.47 7.71
CA VAL A 105 5.32 6.62 6.47
C VAL A 105 5.36 8.06 5.97
N ARG A 106 5.06 9.02 6.84
CA ARG A 106 5.03 10.44 6.48
C ARG A 106 6.41 10.95 6.13
N LYS A 107 7.44 10.61 6.92
CA LYS A 107 8.83 11.03 6.65
C LYS A 107 9.31 10.54 5.29
N LYS A 108 9.08 9.26 4.96
CA LYS A 108 9.47 8.70 3.67
C LYS A 108 8.68 9.32 2.53
N LEU A 109 7.37 9.51 2.70
CA LEU A 109 6.55 10.14 1.67
C LEU A 109 6.99 11.58 1.40
N ILE A 110 7.31 12.37 2.43
CA ILE A 110 7.88 13.73 2.27
C ILE A 110 9.19 13.67 1.48
N SER A 111 10.08 12.72 1.82
CA SER A 111 11.39 12.62 1.15
C SER A 111 11.31 12.21 -0.32
N MET A 112 10.28 11.45 -0.70
CA MET A 112 10.05 10.96 -2.07
C MET A 112 9.10 11.86 -2.87
N PHE A 113 8.51 12.87 -2.22
CA PHE A 113 7.40 13.63 -2.79
C PHE A 113 7.79 14.35 -4.08
N ASP A 114 8.93 15.02 -4.06
CA ASP A 114 9.41 15.80 -5.21
C ASP A 114 9.84 14.89 -6.37
N ASP A 115 10.27 13.66 -6.08
CA ASP A 115 10.56 12.66 -7.13
C ASP A 115 9.27 12.29 -7.88
N PHE A 116 8.16 12.06 -7.17
CA PHE A 116 6.86 11.85 -7.82
C PHE A 116 6.38 13.07 -8.59
N LEU A 117 6.59 14.29 -8.08
CA LEU A 117 6.21 15.50 -8.81
C LEU A 117 7.06 15.69 -10.07
N SER A 118 8.30 15.22 -10.09
CA SER A 118 9.20 15.36 -11.24
C SER A 118 8.86 14.46 -12.42
N SER A 119 7.99 13.45 -12.24
CA SER A 119 7.56 12.58 -13.35
C SER A 119 6.69 13.31 -14.38
N GLU A 120 6.02 14.39 -13.96
CA GLU A 120 5.03 15.12 -14.76
C GLU A 120 3.98 14.20 -15.40
N ASP A 121 3.64 13.13 -14.69
CA ASP A 121 2.69 12.10 -15.11
C ASP A 121 1.37 12.24 -14.33
N ASP A 122 0.28 12.42 -15.06
CA ASP A 122 -1.07 12.64 -14.53
C ASP A 122 -1.60 11.44 -13.73
N TRP A 123 -1.25 10.21 -14.14
CA TRP A 123 -1.60 8.99 -13.40
C TRP A 123 -0.87 8.91 -12.07
N ILE A 124 0.42 9.24 -12.05
CA ILE A 124 1.20 9.31 -10.80
C ILE A 124 0.59 10.36 -9.87
N TYR A 125 0.23 11.54 -10.39
CA TYR A 125 -0.36 12.61 -9.59
C TYR A 125 -1.72 12.19 -9.01
N MET A 126 -2.58 11.57 -9.82
CA MET A 126 -3.87 11.05 -9.37
C MET A 126 -3.67 9.98 -8.29
N ARG A 127 -2.79 9.00 -8.49
CA ARG A 127 -2.57 7.92 -7.50
C ARG A 127 -1.90 8.41 -6.22
N LEU A 128 -0.96 9.35 -6.32
CA LEU A 128 -0.34 10.01 -5.18
C LEU A 128 -1.41 10.72 -4.37
N SER A 129 -2.33 11.41 -5.02
CA SER A 129 -3.38 12.13 -4.31
C SER A 129 -4.36 11.23 -3.56
N GLU A 130 -4.78 10.12 -4.16
CA GLU A 130 -5.65 9.14 -3.54
C GLU A 130 -4.97 8.59 -2.28
N LEU A 131 -3.66 8.33 -2.35
CA LEU A 131 -2.86 7.94 -1.20
C LEU A 131 -2.85 9.04 -0.13
N LEU A 132 -2.65 10.31 -0.49
CA LEU A 132 -2.65 11.43 0.46
C LEU A 132 -4.00 11.66 1.12
N ILE A 133 -5.10 11.46 0.39
CA ILE A 133 -6.47 11.48 0.91
C ILE A 133 -6.64 10.32 1.89
N PHE A 134 -6.26 9.11 1.49
CA PHE A 134 -6.38 7.90 2.29
C PHE A 134 -5.59 7.98 3.61
N LEU A 135 -4.42 8.61 3.59
CA LEU A 135 -3.57 8.85 4.76
C LEU A 135 -3.90 10.14 5.53
N ASN A 136 -4.84 10.97 5.04
CA ASN A 136 -5.20 12.27 5.61
C ASN A 136 -4.01 13.25 5.77
N TYR A 137 -3.12 13.32 4.78
CA TYR A 137 -1.94 14.21 4.80
C TYR A 137 -2.21 15.53 4.08
N ASN A 138 -2.97 16.41 4.74
CA ASN A 138 -3.55 17.63 4.17
C ASN A 138 -2.54 18.65 3.66
N ASP A 139 -1.38 18.74 4.31
CA ASP A 139 -0.30 19.62 3.89
C ASP A 139 0.32 19.17 2.56
N LEU A 140 0.53 17.87 2.39
CA LEU A 140 1.01 17.30 1.14
C LEU A 140 -0.04 17.39 0.04
N ARG A 141 -1.33 17.21 0.36
CA ARG A 141 -2.44 17.46 -0.59
C ARG A 141 -2.38 18.87 -1.16
N LYS A 142 -2.17 19.87 -0.31
CA LYS A 142 -2.03 21.28 -0.73
C LYS A 142 -0.83 21.48 -1.66
N ARG A 143 0.34 20.91 -1.33
CA ARG A 143 1.52 20.97 -2.21
C ARG A 143 1.27 20.35 -3.59
N LEU A 144 0.64 19.19 -3.65
CA LEU A 144 0.30 18.54 -4.93
C LEU A 144 -0.65 19.43 -5.75
N ILE A 145 -1.71 19.93 -5.12
CA ILE A 145 -2.67 20.83 -5.77
C ILE A 145 -2.00 22.09 -6.30
N ASP A 146 -1.11 22.71 -5.54
CA ASP A 146 -0.38 23.90 -5.98
C ASP A 146 0.53 23.59 -7.19
N LYS A 147 1.12 22.39 -7.25
CA LYS A 147 1.87 21.93 -8.43
C LYS A 147 0.94 21.75 -9.64
N CYS A 148 -0.21 21.10 -9.47
CA CYS A 148 -1.18 20.87 -10.55
C CYS A 148 -1.73 22.19 -11.12
N LYS A 149 -2.18 23.10 -10.24
CA LYS A 149 -2.79 24.38 -10.60
C LYS A 149 -1.86 25.29 -11.40
N ASN A 150 -0.56 25.21 -11.14
CA ASN A 150 0.45 26.03 -11.81
C ASN A 150 1.09 25.32 -13.02
N SER A 151 0.58 24.13 -13.41
CA SER A 151 1.07 23.40 -14.57
C SER A 151 0.59 24.03 -15.88
N THR A 152 1.42 23.95 -16.91
CA THR A 152 1.04 24.25 -18.30
C THR A 152 0.54 23.00 -19.05
N ASP A 153 0.67 21.82 -18.46
CA ASP A 153 0.16 20.57 -19.00
C ASP A 153 -1.34 20.43 -18.67
N GLU A 154 -2.17 20.28 -19.72
CA GLU A 154 -3.62 20.19 -19.60
C GLU A 154 -4.07 18.93 -18.82
N ASN A 155 -3.37 17.80 -18.94
CA ASN A 155 -3.71 16.57 -18.21
C ASN A 155 -3.45 16.76 -16.71
N ILE A 156 -2.32 17.36 -16.34
CA ILE A 156 -2.01 17.67 -14.93
C ILE A 156 -2.99 18.71 -14.37
N LEU A 157 -3.43 19.68 -15.17
CA LEU A 157 -4.44 20.65 -14.77
C LEU A 157 -5.82 19.99 -14.58
N ASP A 158 -6.15 18.97 -15.37
CA ASP A 158 -7.39 18.21 -15.22
C ASP A 158 -7.42 17.41 -13.91
N VAL A 159 -6.27 16.89 -13.45
CA VAL A 159 -6.14 16.28 -12.12
C VAL A 159 -6.52 17.28 -11.01
N TYR A 160 -6.16 18.56 -11.14
CA TYR A 160 -6.61 19.61 -10.22
C TYR A 160 -8.13 19.81 -10.25
N THR A 161 -8.73 19.82 -11.44
CA THR A 161 -10.18 19.98 -11.61
C THR A 161 -10.93 18.80 -10.98
N THR A 162 -10.41 17.59 -11.16
CA THR A 162 -10.93 16.35 -10.55
C THR A 162 -10.91 16.43 -9.03
N PHE A 163 -9.85 16.98 -8.40
CA PHE A 163 -9.85 17.19 -6.94
C PHE A 163 -11.00 18.05 -6.44
N LEU A 164 -11.26 19.14 -7.13
CA LEU A 164 -12.28 20.10 -6.71
C LEU A 164 -13.68 19.51 -6.85
N GLN A 165 -13.90 18.67 -7.85
CA GLN A 165 -15.21 18.12 -8.17
C GLN A 165 -15.55 16.89 -7.33
N ASP A 166 -14.62 15.94 -7.20
CA ASP A 166 -14.96 14.60 -6.69
C ASP A 166 -14.65 14.40 -5.21
N TYR A 167 -13.67 15.13 -4.68
CA TYR A 167 -13.15 14.84 -3.34
C TYR A 167 -13.52 15.89 -2.28
N GLY A 168 -14.09 17.02 -2.70
CA GLY A 168 -14.48 18.12 -1.82
C GLY A 168 -13.26 18.81 -1.20
N TRP A 169 -13.21 20.14 -1.30
CA TRP A 169 -12.14 20.92 -0.68
C TRP A 169 -12.49 21.25 0.76
N LEU A 170 -12.46 20.25 1.67
CA LEU A 170 -12.38 20.33 3.14
C LEU A 170 -12.35 18.93 3.78
#